data_AF-A0A626P3D8-F1
#
_entry.id   AF-A0A626P3D8-F1
#
_cell.length_a   1.000
_cell.length_b   1.000
_cell.length_c   1.000
_cell.angle_alpha   90.00
_cell.angle_beta   90.00
_cell.angle_gamma   90.00
#
_symmetry.space_group_name_H-M   'P 1'
#
loop_
_entity.id
_entity.type
_entity.pdbx_description
1 polymer ?
#
loop_
_entity_poly.entity_id
_entity_poly.type
_entity_poly.pdbx_seq_one_letter_code
_entity_poly.pdbx_strand_id
1 'polypeptide(L)'
;MKVRKLFLMLFIAVPLIVMILVGLLAGIFQLKRDIAVSANTLLRFSADISAASWQVAGKAARLAESSCTDTLKELSRTRAFTPYVRDIGFLENGDITCSFVTGTERYHFSRLAGLSLPASYPERWLRSIGSMAEGPDRLVVVYVKKVAADKAAFVIVDSQYV
;
A
#
# COMPACT_ATOMS: atom_id res chain seq x y z
N MET A 1 -54.31 -30.96 34.99
CA MET A 1 -52.90 -31.39 34.74
C MET A 1 -52.27 -30.83 33.46
N LYS A 2 -52.99 -30.64 32.34
CA LYS A 2 -52.43 -30.07 31.08
C LYS A 2 -51.89 -28.63 31.21
N VAL A 3 -52.63 -27.74 31.86
CA VAL A 3 -52.25 -26.32 32.01
C VAL A 3 -50.94 -26.14 32.79
N ARG A 4 -50.73 -26.95 33.83
CA ARG A 4 -49.51 -26.91 34.67
C ARG A 4 -48.26 -27.40 33.92
N LYS A 5 -48.38 -28.38 33.01
CA LYS A 5 -47.27 -28.82 32.13
C LYS A 5 -46.93 -27.78 31.07
N LEU A 6 -47.94 -27.10 30.51
CA LEU A 6 -47.73 -26.02 29.54
C LEU A 6 -46.99 -24.84 30.17
N PHE A 7 -47.37 -24.46 31.40
CA PHE A 7 -46.71 -23.39 32.15
C PHE A 7 -45.24 -23.71 32.44
N LEU A 8 -44.94 -24.96 32.78
CA LEU A 8 -43.57 -25.41 33.06
C LEU A 8 -42.69 -25.41 31.79
N MET A 9 -43.24 -25.84 30.65
CA MET A 9 -42.53 -25.78 29.36
C MET A 9 -42.26 -24.33 28.92
N LEU A 10 -43.23 -23.42 29.12
CA LEU A 10 -43.04 -22.01 28.81
C LEU A 10 -41.95 -21.37 29.68
N PHE A 11 -41.90 -21.72 30.97
CA PHE A 11 -40.89 -21.21 31.91
C PHE A 11 -39.46 -21.62 31.55
N ILE A 12 -39.28 -22.73 30.83
CA ILE A 12 -37.98 -23.18 30.33
C ILE A 12 -37.69 -22.62 28.93
N ALA A 13 -38.68 -22.64 28.04
CA ALA A 13 -38.51 -22.22 26.65
C ALA A 13 -38.24 -20.72 26.52
N VAL A 14 -38.94 -19.89 27.29
CA VAL A 14 -38.79 -18.42 27.24
C VAL A 14 -37.36 -17.97 27.56
N PRO A 15 -36.76 -18.33 28.71
CA PRO A 15 -35.39 -17.90 29.01
C PRO A 15 -34.38 -18.46 28.01
N LEU A 16 -34.60 -19.67 27.48
CA LEU A 16 -33.74 -20.25 26.44
C LEU A 16 -33.78 -19.39 25.16
N ILE A 17 -34.98 -19.03 24.70
CA ILE A 17 -35.17 -18.19 23.51
C ILE A 17 -34.56 -16.81 23.72
N VAL A 18 -34.76 -16.20 24.89
CA VAL A 18 -34.17 -14.90 25.24
C VAL A 18 -32.65 -14.98 25.23
N MET A 19 -32.05 -16.01 25.83
CA MET A 19 -30.60 -16.21 25.85
C MET A 19 -30.04 -16.34 24.42
N ILE A 20 -30.72 -17.09 23.55
CA ILE A 20 -30.33 -17.25 22.14
C ILE A 20 -30.42 -15.90 21.40
N LEU A 21 -31.52 -15.16 21.55
CA LEU A 21 -31.71 -13.86 20.90
C LEU A 21 -30.66 -12.84 21.34
N VAL A 22 -30.39 -12.74 22.64
CA VAL A 22 -29.37 -11.84 23.19
C VAL A 22 -27.99 -12.25 22.71
N GLY A 23 -27.68 -13.56 22.69
CA GLY A 23 -26.43 -14.09 22.16
C GLY A 23 -26.22 -13.72 20.68
N LEU A 24 -27.26 -13.88 19.85
CA LEU A 24 -27.23 -13.49 18.44
C LEU A 24 -26.99 -11.98 18.26
N LEU A 25 -27.71 -11.14 19.01
CA LEU A 25 -27.55 -9.68 18.98
C LEU A 25 -26.14 -9.26 19.40
N ALA A 26 -25.62 -9.81 20.48
CA ALA A 26 -24.27 -9.55 20.96
C ALA A 26 -23.22 -9.99 19.92
N GLY A 27 -23.39 -11.17 19.33
CA GLY A 27 -22.51 -11.69 18.28
C GLY A 27 -22.50 -10.81 17.02
N ILE A 28 -23.66 -10.37 16.55
CA ILE A 28 -23.76 -9.45 15.39
C ILE A 28 -23.08 -8.11 15.71
N PHE A 29 -23.28 -7.58 16.92
CA PHE A 29 -22.70 -6.32 17.32
C PHE A 29 -21.17 -6.39 17.44
N GLN A 30 -20.65 -7.47 18.03
CA GLN A 30 -19.21 -7.74 18.10
C GLN A 30 -18.62 -7.88 16.70
N LEU A 31 -19.22 -8.70 15.84
CA LEU A 31 -18.76 -8.89 14.47
C LEU A 31 -18.68 -7.56 13.69
N LYS A 32 -19.71 -6.71 13.80
CA LYS A 32 -19.71 -5.38 13.17
C LYS A 32 -18.59 -4.49 13.70
N ARG A 33 -18.35 -4.53 15.01
CA ARG A 33 -17.29 -3.74 15.65
C ARG A 33 -15.91 -4.23 15.22
N ASP A 34 -15.69 -5.54 15.20
CA ASP A 34 -14.41 -6.13 14.81
C ASP A 34 -14.08 -5.83 13.35
N ILE A 35 -15.06 -5.98 12.45
CA ILE A 35 -14.91 -5.60 11.04
C ILE A 35 -14.54 -4.12 10.91
N ALA A 36 -15.25 -3.22 11.62
CA ALA A 36 -14.98 -1.78 11.55
C ALA A 36 -13.58 -1.41 12.08
N VAL A 37 -13.16 -2.02 13.19
CA VAL A 37 -11.84 -1.77 13.79
C VAL A 37 -10.73 -2.32 12.88
N SER A 38 -10.89 -3.54 12.35
CA SER A 38 -9.92 -4.14 11.43
C SER A 38 -9.80 -3.34 10.13
N ALA A 39 -10.94 -2.97 9.52
CA ALA A 39 -10.94 -2.16 8.29
C ALA A 39 -10.26 -0.80 8.51
N ASN A 40 -10.59 -0.10 9.60
CA ASN A 40 -9.98 1.19 9.91
C ASN A 40 -8.48 1.06 10.19
N THR A 41 -8.05 -0.01 10.87
CA THR A 41 -6.64 -0.28 11.11
C THR A 41 -5.88 -0.51 9.80
N LEU A 42 -6.43 -1.32 8.89
CA LEU A 42 -5.84 -1.58 7.58
C LEU A 42 -5.75 -0.31 6.71
N LEU A 43 -6.82 0.49 6.68
CA LEU A 43 -6.84 1.75 5.94
C LEU A 43 -5.83 2.76 6.49
N ARG A 44 -5.69 2.86 7.81
CA ARG A 44 -4.68 3.72 8.45
C ARG A 44 -3.28 3.25 8.12
N PHE A 45 -3.01 1.96 8.23
CA PHE A 45 -1.70 1.40 7.88
C PHE A 45 -1.33 1.69 6.41
N SER A 46 -2.26 1.44 5.48
CA SER A 46 -2.09 1.79 4.06
C SER A 46 -1.82 3.28 3.85
N ALA A 47 -2.57 4.15 4.51
CA ALA A 47 -2.38 5.60 4.44
C ALA A 47 -1.01 6.04 5.01
N ASP A 48 -0.57 5.44 6.11
CA ASP A 48 0.71 5.73 6.74
C ASP A 48 1.89 5.30 5.83
N ILE A 49 1.79 4.10 5.23
CA ILE A 49 2.80 3.62 4.26
C ILE A 49 2.80 4.49 3.00
N SER A 50 1.63 4.89 2.51
CA SER A 50 1.51 5.79 1.36
C SER A 50 2.13 7.16 1.65
N ALA A 51 1.87 7.73 2.83
CA ALA A 51 2.48 8.98 3.27
C ALA A 51 4.01 8.85 3.39
N ALA A 52 4.51 7.76 3.97
CA ALA A 52 5.95 7.49 4.06
C ALA A 52 6.59 7.34 2.67
N SER A 53 5.93 6.66 1.74
CA SER A 53 6.38 6.50 0.35
C SER A 53 6.49 7.84 -0.38
N TRP A 54 5.53 8.76 -0.14
CA TRP A 54 5.62 10.14 -0.63
C TRP A 54 6.81 10.92 -0.02
N GLN A 55 7.15 10.68 1.24
CA GLN A 55 8.34 11.29 1.86
C GLN A 55 9.63 10.78 1.21
N VAL A 56 9.70 9.47 0.93
CA VAL A 56 10.84 8.87 0.22
C VAL A 56 10.96 9.46 -1.19
N ALA A 57 9.86 9.55 -1.95
CA ALA A 57 9.86 10.17 -3.28
C ALA A 57 10.24 11.66 -3.20
N GLY A 58 9.81 12.33 -2.13
CA GLY A 58 10.20 13.70 -1.81
C GLY A 58 11.69 13.87 -1.56
N LYS A 59 12.30 12.94 -0.82
CA LYS A 59 13.74 12.92 -0.55
C LYS A 59 14.54 12.60 -1.82
N ALA A 60 14.11 11.61 -2.59
CA ALA A 60 14.71 11.26 -3.87
C ALA A 60 14.69 12.44 -4.84
N ALA A 61 13.56 13.14 -4.98
CA ALA A 61 13.45 14.32 -5.85
C ALA A 61 14.45 15.44 -5.50
N ARG A 62 14.85 15.60 -4.23
CA ARG A 62 15.86 16.59 -3.82
C ARG A 62 17.28 16.21 -4.25
N LEU A 63 17.52 14.94 -4.56
CA LEU A 63 18.81 14.42 -5.02
C LEU A 63 18.94 14.42 -6.55
N ALA A 64 17.90 14.85 -7.27
CA ALA A 64 17.86 14.73 -8.73
C ALA A 64 18.99 15.48 -9.46
N GLU A 65 19.51 16.56 -8.87
CA GLU A 65 20.64 17.33 -9.43
C GLU A 65 22.02 16.78 -9.05
N SER A 66 22.08 15.73 -8.22
CA SER A 66 23.34 15.09 -7.81
C SER A 66 23.80 14.05 -8.83
N SER A 67 25.08 13.67 -8.77
CA SER A 67 25.60 12.56 -9.57
C SER A 67 24.88 11.26 -9.21
N CYS A 68 24.74 10.33 -10.15
CA CYS A 68 24.12 9.04 -9.84
C CYS A 68 24.91 8.29 -8.76
N THR A 69 26.25 8.36 -8.79
CA THR A 69 27.11 7.72 -7.78
C THR A 69 26.82 8.22 -6.36
N ASP A 70 26.71 9.54 -6.18
CA ASP A 70 26.39 10.13 -4.88
C ASP A 70 24.96 9.81 -4.46
N THR A 71 24.04 9.81 -5.44
CA THR A 71 22.64 9.52 -5.18
C THR A 71 22.43 8.07 -4.78
N LEU A 72 23.08 7.11 -5.43
CA LEU A 72 22.99 5.68 -5.09
C LEU A 72 23.37 5.40 -3.64
N LYS A 73 24.37 6.10 -3.11
CA LYS A 73 24.74 6.01 -1.69
C LYS A 73 23.60 6.46 -0.78
N GLU A 74 22.94 7.56 -1.10
CA GLU A 74 21.86 8.11 -0.28
C GLU A 74 20.53 7.34 -0.46
N LEU A 75 20.27 6.82 -1.67
CA LEU A 75 19.16 5.91 -1.95
C LEU A 75 19.33 4.59 -1.19
N SER A 76 20.54 4.03 -1.16
CA SER A 76 20.86 2.81 -0.40
C SER A 76 20.64 3.00 1.09
N ARG A 77 21.07 4.13 1.66
CA ARG A 77 20.78 4.50 3.06
C ARG A 77 19.29 4.62 3.32
N THR A 78 18.55 5.24 2.40
CA THR A 78 17.11 5.43 2.53
C THR A 78 16.37 4.08 2.50
N ARG A 79 16.79 3.15 1.63
CA ARG A 79 16.24 1.79 1.53
C ARG A 79 16.49 0.97 2.79
N ALA A 80 17.65 1.13 3.44
CA ALA A 80 17.97 0.44 4.68
C ALA A 80 16.93 0.68 5.80
N PHE A 81 16.22 1.81 5.76
CA PHE A 81 15.15 2.15 6.70
C PHE A 81 13.73 2.03 6.09
N THR A 82 13.59 1.55 4.85
CA THR A 82 12.31 1.43 4.14
C THR A 82 12.20 0.07 3.42
N PRO A 83 12.06 -1.04 4.18
CA PRO A 83 12.12 -2.39 3.62
C PRO A 83 10.99 -2.74 2.64
N TYR A 84 9.88 -2.00 2.67
CA TYR A 84 8.76 -2.13 1.71
C TYR A 84 9.08 -1.54 0.33
N VAL A 85 10.15 -0.75 0.22
CA VAL A 85 10.58 -0.14 -1.04
C VAL A 85 11.41 -1.13 -1.85
N ARG A 86 10.94 -1.42 -3.06
CA ARG A 86 11.57 -2.34 -4.02
C ARG A 86 12.60 -1.64 -4.90
N ASP A 87 12.34 -0.38 -5.27
CA ASP A 87 13.29 0.45 -6.02
C ASP A 87 13.03 1.94 -5.75
N ILE A 88 14.08 2.75 -5.92
CA ILE A 88 14.02 4.22 -5.87
C ILE A 88 14.96 4.73 -6.94
N GLY A 89 14.55 5.74 -7.68
CA GLY A 89 15.41 6.31 -8.71
C GLY A 89 14.83 7.52 -9.40
N PHE A 90 15.33 7.77 -10.60
CA PHE A 90 14.91 8.88 -11.46
C PHE A 90 14.50 8.41 -12.83
N LEU A 91 13.55 9.14 -13.38
CA LEU A 91 13.06 9.05 -14.74
C LEU A 91 13.46 10.33 -15.46
N GLU A 92 13.96 10.18 -16.67
CA GLU A 92 14.20 11.28 -17.60
C GLU A 92 13.73 10.85 -18.98
N ASN A 93 12.81 11.61 -19.59
CA ASN A 93 12.25 11.30 -20.91
C ASN A 93 11.65 9.88 -21.07
N GLY A 94 11.29 9.25 -19.96
CA GLY A 94 10.70 7.91 -19.92
C GLY A 94 11.68 6.77 -19.65
N ASP A 95 12.97 7.10 -19.55
CA ASP A 95 14.01 6.17 -19.16
C ASP A 95 14.37 6.35 -17.69
N ILE A 96 14.56 5.23 -17.01
CA ILE A 96 15.27 5.17 -15.74
C ILE A 96 16.71 5.54 -16.02
N THR A 97 17.18 6.65 -15.44
CA THR A 97 18.57 7.11 -15.64
C THR A 97 19.49 6.72 -14.50
N CYS A 98 18.92 6.53 -13.31
CA CYS A 98 19.64 6.10 -12.13
C CYS A 98 18.63 5.52 -11.14
N SER A 99 18.82 4.27 -10.72
CA SER A 99 18.02 3.68 -9.65
C SER A 99 18.83 2.75 -8.78
N PHE A 100 18.33 2.46 -7.58
CA PHE A 100 18.97 1.51 -6.70
C PHE A 100 19.14 0.13 -7.36
N VAL A 101 18.14 -0.32 -8.12
CA VAL A 101 18.16 -1.64 -8.78
C VAL A 101 19.06 -1.64 -10.01
N THR A 102 18.90 -0.68 -10.92
CA THR A 102 19.63 -0.67 -12.20
C THR A 102 20.98 0.06 -12.13
N GLY A 103 21.30 0.69 -10.99
CA GLY A 103 22.50 1.49 -10.83
C GLY A 103 22.53 2.66 -11.81
N THR A 104 23.62 2.77 -12.58
CA THR A 104 23.82 3.79 -13.62
C THR A 104 23.31 3.37 -14.99
N GLU A 105 22.81 2.15 -15.14
CA GLU A 105 22.31 1.67 -16.42
C GLU A 105 20.97 2.32 -16.77
N ARG A 106 20.87 2.75 -18.04
CA ARG A 106 19.63 3.32 -18.57
C ARG A 106 18.67 2.20 -18.98
N TYR A 107 17.47 2.22 -18.42
CA TYR A 107 16.40 1.28 -18.75
C TYR A 107 15.11 1.99 -19.06
N HIS A 108 14.47 1.64 -20.17
CA HIS A 108 13.17 2.22 -20.50
C HIS A 108 12.10 1.76 -19.51
N PHE A 109 11.38 2.71 -18.90
CA PHE A 109 10.46 2.42 -17.80
C PHE A 109 9.32 1.48 -18.22
N SER A 110 8.90 1.51 -19.49
CA SER A 110 7.83 0.63 -20.01
C SER A 110 8.18 -0.87 -19.98
N ARG A 111 9.46 -1.23 -19.83
CA ARG A 111 9.86 -2.63 -19.64
C ARG A 111 9.54 -3.14 -18.22
N LEU A 112 9.33 -2.25 -17.26
CA LEU A 112 8.63 -2.58 -16.03
C LEU A 112 7.14 -2.69 -16.37
N ALA A 113 6.61 -3.91 -16.31
CA ALA A 113 5.36 -4.32 -16.92
C ALA A 113 4.21 -3.29 -16.82
N GLY A 114 3.75 -2.79 -17.97
CA GLY A 114 2.42 -2.19 -18.14
C GLY A 114 2.26 -0.70 -17.86
N LEU A 115 3.35 0.06 -17.66
CA LEU A 115 3.23 1.50 -17.40
C LEU A 115 3.49 2.37 -18.64
N SER A 116 2.42 2.95 -19.18
CA SER A 116 2.53 4.14 -20.03
C SER A 116 2.77 5.35 -19.12
N LEU A 117 3.94 6.00 -19.22
CA LEU A 117 4.17 7.25 -18.52
C LEU A 117 3.26 8.34 -19.09
N PRO A 118 2.73 9.25 -18.26
CA PRO A 118 1.94 10.37 -18.75
C PRO A 118 2.81 11.25 -19.65
N ALA A 119 2.23 11.78 -20.74
CA ALA A 119 2.95 12.60 -21.73
C ALA A 119 3.60 13.86 -21.15
N SER A 120 3.06 14.35 -20.02
CA SER A 120 3.72 15.33 -19.15
C SER A 120 3.61 14.83 -17.73
N TYR A 121 4.70 14.91 -16.95
CA TYR A 121 4.64 14.52 -15.56
C TYR A 121 3.77 15.50 -14.77
N PRO A 122 2.63 15.05 -14.19
CA PRO A 122 1.95 15.84 -13.18
C PRO A 122 2.83 15.94 -11.93
N GLU A 123 2.58 16.94 -11.11
CA GLU A 123 3.42 17.27 -9.94
C GLU A 123 3.67 16.06 -9.04
N ARG A 124 2.63 15.27 -8.82
CA ARG A 124 2.65 13.99 -8.12
C ARG A 124 1.63 13.06 -8.74
N TRP A 125 2.00 11.80 -8.94
CA TRP A 125 1.06 10.76 -9.33
C TRP A 125 1.46 9.40 -8.77
N LEU A 126 0.47 8.52 -8.60
CA LEU A 126 0.68 7.14 -8.18
C LEU A 126 -0.03 6.20 -9.14
N ARG A 127 0.53 5.00 -9.33
CA ARG A 127 -0.10 3.96 -10.15
C ARG A 127 0.32 2.58 -9.64
N SER A 128 -0.63 1.64 -9.63
CA SER A 128 -0.32 0.22 -9.47
C SER A 128 0.14 -0.36 -10.81
N ILE A 129 1.20 -1.16 -10.77
CA ILE A 129 1.70 -1.91 -11.93
C ILE A 129 1.81 -3.39 -11.60
N GLY A 130 2.00 -4.16 -12.67
CA GLY A 130 2.29 -5.59 -12.64
C GLY A 130 3.58 -5.92 -11.87
N SER A 131 4.04 -7.16 -12.01
CA SER A 131 5.30 -7.56 -11.40
C SER A 131 6.51 -6.89 -12.06
N MET A 132 7.54 -6.61 -11.24
CA MET A 132 8.84 -6.18 -11.73
C MET A 132 9.62 -7.39 -12.25
N ALA A 133 10.36 -7.22 -13.35
CA ALA A 133 11.16 -8.29 -13.97
C ALA A 133 12.18 -8.92 -13.01
N GLU A 134 12.68 -8.16 -12.03
CA GLU A 134 13.72 -8.60 -11.06
C GLU A 134 13.20 -8.71 -9.62
N GLY A 135 11.89 -8.84 -9.42
CA GLY A 135 11.26 -8.91 -8.09
C GLY A 135 10.35 -10.12 -7.89
N PRO A 136 9.84 -10.33 -6.66
CA PRO A 136 8.78 -11.29 -6.42
C PRO A 136 7.57 -10.97 -7.30
N ASP A 137 6.94 -12.01 -7.88
CA ASP A 137 5.76 -11.90 -8.74
C ASP A 137 4.53 -11.41 -7.95
N ARG A 138 4.53 -10.11 -7.69
CA ARG A 138 3.51 -9.37 -6.93
C ARG A 138 3.38 -7.99 -7.55
N LEU A 139 2.17 -7.45 -7.47
CA LEU A 139 1.88 -6.07 -7.86
C LEU A 139 2.75 -5.11 -7.05
N VAL A 140 3.07 -3.98 -7.66
CA VAL A 140 3.78 -2.90 -6.97
C VAL A 140 3.07 -1.57 -7.23
N VAL A 141 3.27 -0.63 -6.32
CA VAL A 141 2.75 0.74 -6.43
C VAL A 141 3.92 1.67 -6.68
N VAL A 142 3.84 2.43 -7.76
CA VAL A 142 4.84 3.44 -8.11
C VAL A 142 4.33 4.80 -7.66
N TYR A 143 5.13 5.49 -6.86
CA TYR A 143 4.96 6.87 -6.46
C TYR A 143 5.93 7.72 -7.25
N VAL A 144 5.43 8.69 -8.02
CA VAL A 144 6.27 9.54 -8.86
C VAL A 144 6.05 10.99 -8.48
N LYS A 145 7.16 11.68 -8.28
CA LYS A 145 7.21 13.11 -7.98
C LYS A 145 8.00 13.83 -9.05
N LYS A 146 7.38 14.84 -9.64
CA LYS A 146 8.03 15.68 -10.65
C LYS A 146 9.24 16.41 -10.06
N VAL A 147 10.29 16.53 -10.87
CA VAL A 147 11.47 17.36 -10.60
C VAL A 147 11.55 18.48 -11.63
N ALA A 148 11.44 18.13 -12.92
CA ALA A 148 11.40 19.06 -14.05
C ALA A 148 10.36 18.60 -15.09
N ALA A 149 10.30 19.24 -16.25
CA ALA A 149 9.31 18.94 -17.28
C ALA A 149 9.36 17.46 -17.74
N ASP A 150 10.57 16.95 -17.92
CA ASP A 150 10.91 15.62 -18.43
C ASP A 150 11.62 14.75 -17.39
N LYS A 151 11.81 15.25 -16.16
CA LYS A 151 12.53 14.58 -15.09
C LYS A 151 11.65 14.37 -13.86
N ALA A 152 11.67 13.17 -13.29
CA ALA A 152 10.92 12.83 -12.09
C ALA A 152 11.71 11.87 -11.20
N ALA A 153 11.44 11.89 -9.90
CA ALA A 153 11.88 10.85 -8.98
C ALA A 153 10.76 9.84 -8.77
N PHE A 154 11.10 8.57 -8.65
CA PHE A 154 10.14 7.50 -8.39
C PHE A 154 10.52 6.65 -7.19
N VAL A 155 9.51 6.06 -6.57
CA VAL A 155 9.64 5.02 -5.55
C VAL A 155 8.69 3.90 -5.91
N ILE A 156 9.19 2.68 -5.97
CA ILE A 156 8.39 1.47 -6.19
C ILE A 156 8.24 0.75 -4.86
N VAL A 157 6.99 0.49 -4.47
CA VAL A 157 6.62 -0.12 -3.19
C VAL A 157 5.90 -1.43 -3.45
N ASP A 158 6.16 -2.44 -2.62
CA ASP A 158 5.39 -3.69 -2.66
C ASP A 158 3.93 -3.44 -2.27
N SER A 159 2.98 -3.86 -3.12
CA SER A 159 1.55 -3.66 -2.91
C SER A 159 1.02 -4.30 -1.64
N GLN A 160 1.70 -5.30 -1.06
CA GLN A 160 1.23 -5.90 0.20
C GLN A 160 1.22 -4.93 1.39
N TYR A 161 1.88 -3.78 1.27
CA TYR A 161 1.93 -2.74 2.31
C TYR A 161 1.03 -1.54 2.02
N VAL A 162 0.37 -1.48 0.86
CA VAL A 162 -0.43 -0.34 0.39
C VAL A 162 -1.84 -0.78 0.04
#